data_AF-A0A369N2J4-F1
#
_entry.id   AF-A0A369N2J4-F1
#
_cell.length_a   1.000
_cell.length_b   1.000
_cell.length_c   1.000
_cell.angle_alpha   90.00
_cell.angle_beta   90.00
_cell.angle_gamma   90.00
#
_symmetry.space_group_name_H-M   'P 1'
#
loop_
_entity.id
_entity.type
_entity.pdbx_description
1 polymer ?
#
loop_
_entity_poly.entity_id
_entity_poly.type
_entity_poly.pdbx_seq_one_letter_code
_entity_poly.pdbx_strand_id
1 'polypeptide(L)'
;MSNRKSCTIDRVVHELMVDRKRLAKLGVLDSFIKRTGFDLFIKYGIVLFNSIGTKESNALVFVDEVNNSNMFKNLHATKSDLDKHEETRTLSLRKVCRSKHIRIGILWPVIQLFQTVFAGAAFAVVLSIRKENSKYEYSMLRYLTNAFSNFLNKLDAQAKLYLLMSDHHFFSSIVALQYPEKSCVLQHGLIQDKAFFEPIRADYFFAWGKASSNLIGDKRKVFITGTNKFDECLRVQRSAIKSPPKKVLVCLATSRSKEAIEHTLKPIFELQNRLKFDLLIKTHPGSQFSMDELIEAAQGRIVNLYKDEAIADLDFDFAISEQSTSLLDFACMNVPFILFDEVDDSYFRLNDAVPTAHDAKDIEKVLRDFDQEAFVAMKKRFLENELNGGVNTIYEKIEEILRASQNTNDNI
;
A
#
# COMPACT_ATOMS: atom_id res chain seq x y z
N MET A 1 30.14 -10.84 -2.93
CA MET A 1 29.67 -10.28 -1.64
C MET A 1 29.91 -8.77 -1.66
N SER A 2 28.89 -7.99 -2.01
CA SER A 2 28.96 -6.54 -2.19
C SER A 2 28.80 -5.83 -0.84
N ASN A 3 29.67 -4.85 -0.56
CA ASN A 3 29.71 -4.01 0.64
C ASN A 3 28.32 -3.42 1.01
N ARG A 4 27.53 -4.15 1.81
CA ARG A 4 26.45 -3.57 2.61
C ARG A 4 27.16 -2.69 3.65
N LYS A 5 27.18 -1.37 3.45
CA LYS A 5 27.51 -0.43 4.54
C LYS A 5 26.62 -0.83 5.71
N SER A 6 27.21 -1.31 6.80
CA SER A 6 26.48 -1.81 7.96
C SER A 6 25.47 -0.74 8.40
N CYS A 7 24.19 -0.95 8.08
CA CYS A 7 23.13 -0.10 8.57
C CYS A 7 22.98 -0.47 10.05
N THR A 8 23.50 0.35 10.94
CA THR A 8 23.38 0.11 12.39
C THR A 8 22.02 0.57 12.88
N ILE A 9 21.55 0.01 13.99
CA ILE A 9 20.34 0.45 14.69
C ILE A 9 20.37 1.97 14.94
N ASP A 10 21.52 2.52 15.35
CA ASP A 10 21.69 3.96 15.59
C ASP A 10 21.49 4.81 14.32
N ARG A 11 21.93 4.30 13.15
CA ARG A 11 21.70 4.97 11.87
C ARG A 11 20.22 4.97 11.51
N VAL A 12 19.50 3.86 11.73
CA VAL A 12 18.05 3.78 11.49
C VAL A 12 17.28 4.72 12.42
N VAL A 13 17.63 4.75 13.70
CA VAL A 13 17.04 5.68 14.67
C VAL A 13 17.25 7.13 14.22
N HIS A 14 18.44 7.47 13.73
CA HIS A 14 18.74 8.80 13.20
C HIS A 14 17.91 9.14 11.95
N GLU A 15 17.90 8.26 10.94
CA GLU A 15 17.13 8.45 9.69
C GLU A 15 15.63 8.65 9.98
N LEU A 16 15.04 7.80 10.83
CA LEU A 16 13.63 7.91 11.23
C LEU A 16 13.32 9.20 12.00
N MET A 17 14.25 9.67 12.83
CA MET A 17 14.10 10.95 13.54
C MET A 17 14.11 12.14 12.56
N VAL A 18 14.99 12.11 11.56
CA VAL A 18 15.06 13.16 10.51
C VAL A 18 13.77 13.19 9.71
N ASP A 19 13.26 12.04 9.29
CA ASP A 19 12.02 11.95 8.52
C ASP A 19 10.81 12.43 9.32
N ARG A 20 10.71 12.07 10.61
CA ARG A 20 9.63 12.57 11.47
C ARG A 20 9.66 14.08 11.62
N LYS A 21 10.84 14.68 11.77
CA LYS A 21 10.98 16.15 11.83
C LYS A 21 10.57 16.81 10.53
N ARG A 22 10.94 16.21 9.39
CA ARG A 22 10.49 16.67 8.07
C ARG A 22 8.97 16.62 7.94
N LEU A 23 8.35 15.49 8.27
CA LEU A 23 6.90 15.31 8.21
C LEU A 23 6.13 16.25 9.16
N ALA A 24 6.68 16.53 10.35
CA ALA A 24 6.12 17.51 11.27
C ALA A 24 6.16 18.94 10.69
N LYS A 25 7.28 19.33 10.06
CA LYS A 25 7.41 20.63 9.37
C LYS A 25 6.46 20.76 8.19
N LEU A 26 6.19 19.67 7.48
CA LEU A 26 5.26 19.63 6.35
C LEU A 26 3.79 19.60 6.79
N GLY A 27 3.48 19.68 8.09
CA GLY A 27 2.10 19.61 8.59
C GLY A 27 1.45 18.23 8.43
N VAL A 28 2.20 17.19 8.08
CA VAL A 28 1.65 15.83 7.89
C VAL A 28 1.37 15.14 9.24
N LEU A 29 2.07 15.57 10.29
CA LEU A 29 1.87 15.09 11.67
C LEU A 29 1.08 16.14 12.47
N ASP A 30 -0.24 16.14 12.34
CA ASP A 30 -1.09 17.16 12.98
C ASP A 30 -1.27 16.98 14.48
N SER A 31 -1.18 15.75 15.00
CA SER A 31 -1.36 15.51 16.44
C SER A 31 -0.05 15.66 17.22
N PHE A 32 -0.14 16.33 18.38
CA PHE A 32 0.97 16.46 19.33
C PHE A 32 1.61 15.09 19.68
N ILE A 33 0.77 14.05 19.82
CA ILE A 33 1.20 12.67 20.07
C ILE A 33 2.13 12.15 18.97
N LYS A 34 1.82 12.44 17.69
CA LYS A 34 2.65 12.06 16.55
C LYS A 34 3.87 12.98 16.40
N ARG A 35 3.78 14.28 16.72
CA ARG A 35 4.96 15.16 16.67
C ARG A 35 6.03 14.72 17.68
N THR A 36 5.59 14.32 18.86
CA THR A 36 6.48 13.97 19.98
C THR A 36 6.96 12.52 19.97
N GLY A 37 6.46 11.65 19.09
CA GLY A 37 6.83 10.22 19.08
C GLY A 37 6.12 9.36 20.12
N PHE A 38 5.22 9.95 20.91
CA PHE A 38 4.48 9.21 21.93
C PHE A 38 3.57 8.13 21.33
N ASP A 39 3.14 8.27 20.07
CA ASP A 39 2.41 7.24 19.34
C ASP A 39 3.16 5.90 19.29
N LEU A 40 4.49 5.90 19.29
CA LEU A 40 5.30 4.69 19.25
C LEU A 40 5.23 3.90 20.56
N PHE A 41 5.17 4.57 21.72
CA PHE A 41 4.93 3.89 23.00
C PHE A 41 3.55 3.23 23.03
N ILE A 42 2.52 3.90 22.51
CA ILE A 42 1.17 3.34 22.43
C ILE A 42 1.16 2.10 21.54
N LYS A 43 1.75 2.19 20.34
CA LYS A 43 1.86 1.05 19.41
C LYS A 43 2.58 -0.14 20.05
N TYR A 44 3.70 0.11 20.73
CA TYR A 44 4.44 -0.97 21.39
C TYR A 44 3.69 -1.56 22.59
N GLY A 45 3.01 -0.72 23.38
CA GLY A 45 2.12 -1.18 24.45
C GLY A 45 0.99 -2.08 23.93
N ILE A 46 0.39 -1.73 22.79
CA ILE A 46 -0.62 -2.57 22.11
C ILE A 46 -0.02 -3.92 21.71
N VAL A 47 1.20 -3.95 21.14
CA VAL A 47 1.90 -5.20 20.80
C VAL A 47 2.08 -6.08 22.04
N LEU A 48 2.64 -5.52 23.11
CA LEU A 48 2.92 -6.25 24.34
C LEU A 48 1.65 -6.81 24.98
N PHE A 49 0.60 -5.99 25.07
CA PHE A 49 -0.69 -6.43 25.61
C PHE A 49 -1.30 -7.55 24.76
N ASN A 50 -1.25 -7.42 23.43
CA ASN A 50 -1.77 -8.43 22.53
C ASN A 50 -0.96 -9.75 22.59
N SER A 51 0.33 -9.67 22.89
CA SER A 51 1.26 -10.80 22.94
C SER A 51 1.16 -11.67 24.21
N ILE A 52 0.35 -11.25 25.19
CA ILE A 52 0.13 -12.02 26.43
C ILE A 52 -0.68 -13.28 26.12
N GLY A 53 -0.10 -14.44 26.39
CA GLY A 53 -0.80 -15.72 26.36
C GLY A 53 0.12 -16.91 26.13
N THR A 54 -0.46 -18.06 25.83
CA THR A 54 0.27 -19.29 25.50
C THR A 54 1.15 -19.08 24.28
N LYS A 55 2.43 -19.44 24.38
CA LYS A 55 3.40 -19.32 23.30
C LYS A 55 2.96 -20.17 22.10
N GLU A 56 3.05 -19.59 20.92
CA GLU A 56 2.74 -20.27 19.66
C GLU A 56 4.03 -20.71 18.96
N SER A 57 3.92 -21.60 17.97
CA SER A 57 5.09 -22.07 17.23
C SER A 57 4.93 -21.82 15.74
N ASN A 58 5.94 -21.18 15.17
CA ASN A 58 6.29 -21.27 13.75
C ASN A 58 5.22 -20.80 12.76
N ALA A 59 4.91 -19.49 12.77
CA ALA A 59 3.94 -18.85 11.88
C ALA A 59 4.58 -17.86 10.90
N LEU A 60 3.87 -17.58 9.80
CA LEU A 60 4.10 -16.37 9.00
C LEU A 60 3.58 -15.15 9.76
N VAL A 61 4.41 -14.12 9.95
CA VAL A 61 4.07 -12.96 10.78
C VAL A 61 3.82 -11.73 9.92
N PHE A 62 2.57 -11.26 9.91
CA PHE A 62 2.15 -10.04 9.21
C PHE A 62 2.29 -8.83 10.13
N VAL A 63 3.09 -7.84 9.74
CA VAL A 63 3.32 -6.62 10.56
C VAL A 63 2.34 -5.52 10.18
N ASP A 64 1.31 -5.33 11.01
CA ASP A 64 0.23 -4.35 10.80
C ASP A 64 0.55 -3.03 11.52
N GLU A 65 1.50 -2.28 10.95
CA GLU A 65 1.92 -0.96 11.45
C GLU A 65 1.24 0.22 10.73
N VAL A 66 1.04 0.08 9.42
CA VAL A 66 0.76 1.20 8.53
C VAL A 66 -0.69 1.62 8.61
N ASN A 67 -0.94 2.89 8.89
CA ASN A 67 -2.29 3.44 8.97
C ASN A 67 -2.76 4.00 7.61
N ASN A 68 -2.82 3.12 6.62
CA ASN A 68 -3.37 3.40 5.29
C ASN A 68 -4.38 2.30 4.96
N SER A 69 -5.61 2.69 4.59
CA SER A 69 -6.71 1.75 4.35
C SER A 69 -6.40 0.75 3.23
N ASN A 70 -5.80 1.19 2.13
CA ASN A 70 -5.42 0.33 1.01
C ASN A 70 -4.31 -0.65 1.39
N MET A 71 -3.28 -0.18 2.09
CA MET A 71 -2.19 -1.05 2.55
C MET A 71 -2.69 -2.08 3.57
N PHE A 72 -3.55 -1.66 4.50
CA PHE A 72 -4.19 -2.55 5.45
C PHE A 72 -5.04 -3.62 4.76
N LYS A 73 -5.92 -3.23 3.82
CA LYS A 73 -6.75 -4.17 3.07
C LYS A 73 -5.89 -5.19 2.33
N ASN A 74 -4.82 -4.74 1.65
CA ASN A 74 -3.91 -5.64 0.94
C ASN A 74 -3.19 -6.63 1.89
N LEU A 75 -2.68 -6.15 3.03
CA LEU A 75 -2.02 -6.99 4.03
C LEU A 75 -2.96 -8.09 4.56
N HIS A 76 -4.19 -7.72 4.89
CA HIS A 76 -5.17 -8.66 5.44
C HIS A 76 -5.78 -9.59 4.39
N ALA A 77 -5.93 -9.14 3.14
CA ALA A 77 -6.33 -10.00 2.03
C ALA A 77 -5.24 -11.05 1.74
N THR A 78 -3.96 -10.64 1.72
CA THR A 78 -2.82 -11.55 1.59
C THR A 78 -2.78 -12.55 2.74
N LYS A 79 -2.97 -12.08 3.98
CA LYS A 79 -3.05 -12.95 5.17
C LYS A 79 -4.17 -13.98 5.05
N SER A 80 -5.38 -13.55 4.70
CA SER A 80 -6.54 -14.44 4.62
C SER A 80 -6.37 -15.53 3.56
N ASP A 81 -5.61 -15.25 2.51
CA ASP A 81 -5.30 -16.23 1.48
C ASP A 81 -4.24 -17.21 1.95
N LEU A 82 -3.13 -16.73 2.55
CA LEU A 82 -2.09 -17.58 3.11
C LEU A 82 -2.56 -18.44 4.30
N ASP A 83 -3.53 -17.95 5.09
CA ASP A 83 -4.15 -18.72 6.18
C ASP A 83 -4.77 -20.05 5.72
N LYS A 84 -5.06 -20.21 4.42
CA LYS A 84 -5.57 -21.47 3.84
C LYS A 84 -4.50 -22.55 3.72
N HIS A 85 -3.23 -22.15 3.71
CA HIS A 85 -2.09 -23.03 3.40
C HIS A 85 -1.07 -23.10 4.53
N GLU A 86 -0.93 -22.05 5.32
CA GLU A 86 0.09 -21.90 6.34
C GLU A 86 -0.47 -21.20 7.59
N GLU A 87 0.11 -21.52 8.75
CA GLU A 87 -0.26 -20.81 9.98
C GLU A 87 0.24 -19.37 9.90
N THR A 88 -0.67 -18.41 10.00
CA THR A 88 -0.30 -16.99 10.04
C THR A 88 -0.73 -16.30 11.33
N ARG A 89 0.04 -15.29 11.71
CA ARG A 89 -0.23 -14.42 12.86
C ARG A 89 0.03 -12.97 12.50
N THR A 90 -0.56 -12.06 13.26
CA THR A 90 -0.41 -10.62 13.06
C THR A 90 0.36 -10.01 14.21
N LEU A 91 1.39 -9.24 13.91
CA LEU A 91 1.93 -8.25 14.84
C LEU A 91 1.08 -6.98 14.70
N SER A 92 0.02 -6.87 15.50
CA SER A 92 -0.92 -5.74 15.49
C SER A 92 -0.37 -4.58 16.32
N LEU A 93 -0.05 -3.46 15.67
CA LEU A 93 0.43 -2.25 16.33
C LEU A 93 -0.66 -1.17 16.48
N ARG A 94 -1.79 -1.32 15.78
CA ARG A 94 -2.82 -0.27 15.69
C ARG A 94 -4.02 -0.50 16.61
N LYS A 95 -4.33 -1.75 16.93
CA LYS A 95 -5.50 -2.10 17.75
C LYS A 95 -5.25 -3.28 18.67
N VAL A 96 -5.97 -3.29 19.80
CA VAL A 96 -6.07 -4.44 20.69
C VAL A 96 -6.85 -5.54 19.99
N CYS A 97 -6.18 -6.65 19.67
CA CYS A 97 -6.76 -7.79 18.98
C CYS A 97 -5.97 -9.05 19.36
N ARG A 98 -6.44 -9.78 20.36
CA ARG A 98 -5.71 -10.93 20.95
C ARG A 98 -5.94 -12.27 20.24
N SER A 99 -6.94 -12.36 19.38
CA SER A 99 -7.34 -13.63 18.73
C SER A 99 -6.44 -14.02 17.56
N LYS A 100 -5.89 -13.05 16.83
CA LYS A 100 -5.02 -13.28 15.66
C LYS A 100 -3.58 -12.79 15.86
N HIS A 101 -3.24 -12.34 17.07
CA HIS A 101 -1.93 -11.79 17.40
C HIS A 101 -0.99 -12.87 17.93
N ILE A 102 0.28 -12.78 17.57
CA ILE A 102 1.29 -13.75 17.99
C ILE A 102 1.58 -13.65 19.49
N ARG A 103 1.53 -14.78 20.20
CA ARG A 103 1.71 -14.82 21.66
C ARG A 103 3.09 -15.34 22.03
N ILE A 104 3.78 -14.68 22.95
CA ILE A 104 5.16 -15.03 23.32
C ILE A 104 5.31 -15.47 24.79
N GLY A 105 4.21 -15.61 25.52
CA GLY A 105 4.19 -15.94 26.95
C GLY A 105 3.36 -14.94 27.76
N ILE A 106 3.34 -15.13 29.08
CA ILE A 106 2.57 -14.27 29.99
C ILE A 106 3.48 -13.31 30.74
N LEU A 107 4.47 -13.83 31.47
CA LEU A 107 5.27 -13.05 32.43
C LEU A 107 6.09 -11.94 31.74
N TRP A 108 6.81 -12.27 30.68
CA TRP A 108 7.74 -11.33 30.03
C TRP A 108 7.02 -10.15 29.36
N PRO A 109 5.96 -10.35 28.54
CA PRO A 109 5.22 -9.21 27.96
C PRO A 109 4.58 -8.31 29.02
N VAL A 110 4.11 -8.86 30.14
CA VAL A 110 3.55 -8.08 31.25
C VAL A 110 4.62 -7.19 31.88
N ILE A 111 5.79 -7.74 32.23
CA ILE A 111 6.91 -6.96 32.78
C ILE A 111 7.33 -5.85 31.80
N GLN A 112 7.48 -6.19 30.53
CA GLN A 112 7.88 -5.24 29.50
C GLN A 112 6.80 -4.17 29.27
N LEU A 113 5.52 -4.51 29.40
CA LEU A 113 4.40 -3.57 29.29
C LEU A 113 4.48 -2.54 30.42
N PHE A 114 4.67 -2.98 31.67
CA PHE A 114 4.88 -2.07 32.79
C PHE A 114 6.07 -1.15 32.55
N GLN A 115 7.24 -1.68 32.17
CA GLN A 115 8.42 -0.88 31.86
C GLN A 115 8.16 0.16 30.76
N THR A 116 7.43 -0.23 29.71
CA THR A 116 7.08 0.64 28.58
C THR A 116 6.13 1.76 29.01
N VAL A 117 5.15 1.46 29.87
CA VAL A 117 4.23 2.46 30.44
C VAL A 117 4.98 3.45 31.33
N PHE A 118 5.86 2.98 32.22
CA PHE A 118 6.68 3.85 33.07
C PHE A 118 7.63 4.72 32.25
N ALA A 119 8.30 4.15 31.24
CA ALA A 119 9.17 4.91 30.35
C ALA A 119 8.39 5.97 29.55
N GLY A 120 7.19 5.62 29.06
CA GLY A 120 6.29 6.54 28.38
C GLY A 120 5.81 7.67 29.30
N ALA A 121 5.44 7.38 30.55
CA ALA A 121 5.04 8.38 31.52
C ALA A 121 6.17 9.36 31.86
N ALA A 122 7.39 8.84 32.11
CA ALA A 122 8.58 9.66 32.30
C ALA A 122 8.87 10.52 31.06
N PHE A 123 8.66 9.96 29.86
CA PHE A 123 8.77 10.70 28.61
C PHE A 123 7.77 11.87 28.52
N ALA A 124 6.50 11.63 28.84
CA ALA A 124 5.47 12.66 28.85
C ALA A 124 5.76 13.79 29.86
N VAL A 125 6.28 13.46 31.05
CA VAL A 125 6.68 14.46 32.06
C VAL A 125 7.83 15.33 31.57
N VAL A 126 8.85 14.74 30.94
CA VAL A 126 9.97 15.54 30.41
C VAL A 126 9.53 16.42 29.25
N LEU A 127 8.62 15.96 28.39
CA LEU A 127 8.05 16.77 27.32
C LEU A 127 7.22 17.95 27.82
N SER A 128 6.50 17.80 28.93
CA SER A 128 5.72 18.91 29.51
C SER A 128 6.63 20.00 30.11
N ILE A 129 7.82 19.64 30.57
CA ILE A 129 8.81 20.55 31.15
C ILE A 129 9.72 21.18 30.09
N ARG A 130 10.14 20.41 29.08
CA ARG A 130 11.07 20.84 28.02
C ARG A 130 10.37 20.76 26.67
N LYS A 131 9.90 21.90 26.16
CA LYS A 131 9.40 22.02 24.79
C LYS A 131 10.52 21.64 23.82
N GLU A 132 10.37 20.49 23.15
CA GLU A 132 11.20 19.94 22.08
C GLU A 132 12.71 19.85 22.38
N ASN A 133 13.18 18.66 22.78
CA ASN A 133 14.60 18.38 22.94
C ASN A 133 15.02 17.16 22.10
N SER A 134 15.76 17.40 21.02
CA SER A 134 16.22 16.38 20.08
C SER A 134 17.03 15.24 20.74
N LYS A 135 17.76 15.52 21.83
CA LYS A 135 18.51 14.49 22.57
C LYS A 135 17.59 13.52 23.30
N TYR A 136 16.45 14.01 23.77
CA TYR A 136 15.49 13.21 24.51
C TYR A 136 14.65 12.34 23.57
N GLU A 137 14.24 12.90 22.42
CA GLU A 137 13.63 12.14 21.33
C GLU A 137 14.54 11.00 20.86
N TYR A 138 15.83 11.27 20.66
CA TYR A 138 16.80 10.24 20.27
C TYR A 138 16.91 9.12 21.32
N SER A 139 17.04 9.47 22.59
CA SER A 139 17.09 8.49 23.70
C SER A 139 15.83 7.63 23.76
N MET A 140 14.66 8.23 23.51
CA MET A 140 13.38 7.54 23.47
C MET A 140 13.27 6.56 22.30
N LEU A 141 13.63 6.99 21.09
CA LEU A 141 13.64 6.10 19.92
C LEU A 141 14.63 4.95 20.10
N ARG A 142 15.79 5.21 20.73
CA ARG A 142 16.77 4.17 21.07
C ARG A 142 16.22 3.17 22.10
N TYR A 143 15.56 3.65 23.15
CA TYR A 143 14.89 2.80 24.13
C TYR A 143 13.86 1.89 23.46
N LEU A 144 12.95 2.46 22.65
CA LEU A 144 11.92 1.70 21.96
C LEU A 144 12.50 0.70 20.96
N THR A 145 13.58 1.08 20.26
CA THR A 145 14.26 0.19 19.33
C THR A 145 14.86 -1.03 20.05
N ASN A 146 15.57 -0.80 21.15
CA ASN A 146 16.14 -1.89 21.95
C ASN A 146 15.05 -2.76 22.58
N ALA A 147 14.00 -2.15 23.12
CA ALA A 147 12.88 -2.87 23.72
C ALA A 147 12.17 -3.77 22.69
N PHE A 148 11.88 -3.23 21.51
CA PHE A 148 11.25 -3.97 20.44
C PHE A 148 12.18 -5.03 19.83
N SER A 149 13.48 -4.76 19.70
CA SER A 149 14.47 -5.75 19.28
C SER A 149 14.54 -6.94 20.24
N ASN A 150 14.46 -6.69 21.56
CA ASN A 150 14.36 -7.74 22.57
C ASN A 150 13.06 -8.54 22.46
N PHE A 151 11.94 -7.87 22.17
CA PHE A 151 10.68 -8.55 21.86
C PHE A 151 10.83 -9.48 20.64
N LEU A 152 11.44 -8.98 19.57
CA LEU A 152 11.70 -9.74 18.35
C LEU A 152 12.63 -10.93 18.59
N ASN A 153 13.63 -10.84 19.47
CA ASN A 153 14.47 -11.98 19.86
C ASN A 153 13.67 -13.08 20.58
N LYS A 154 12.65 -12.72 21.36
CA LYS A 154 11.74 -13.70 21.98
C LYS A 154 10.77 -14.32 20.95
N LEU A 155 10.49 -13.58 19.88
CA LEU A 155 9.61 -13.98 18.80
C LEU A 155 10.31 -14.87 17.76
N ASP A 156 11.61 -14.70 17.51
CA ASP A 156 12.32 -15.26 16.35
C ASP A 156 12.09 -16.75 16.12
N ALA A 157 12.21 -17.55 17.17
CA ALA A 157 11.99 -19.00 17.11
C ALA A 157 10.54 -19.39 16.71
N GLN A 158 9.62 -18.44 16.66
CA GLN A 158 8.21 -18.61 16.32
C GLN A 158 7.86 -18.01 14.95
N ALA A 159 8.78 -17.29 14.29
CA ALA A 159 8.51 -16.61 13.02
C ALA A 159 9.27 -17.27 11.87
N LYS A 160 8.52 -17.79 10.89
CA LYS A 160 9.06 -18.32 9.62
C LYS A 160 9.56 -17.18 8.74
N LEU A 161 8.69 -16.19 8.54
CA LEU A 161 8.90 -15.03 7.68
C LEU A 161 8.05 -13.86 8.19
N TYR A 162 8.54 -12.64 8.01
CA TYR A 162 7.87 -11.39 8.29
C TYR A 162 7.38 -10.76 6.99
N LEU A 163 6.07 -10.54 6.89
CA LEU A 163 5.42 -9.89 5.75
C LEU A 163 5.06 -8.45 6.14
N LEU A 164 5.64 -7.50 5.41
CA LEU A 164 5.60 -6.07 5.68
C LEU A 164 4.92 -5.35 4.50
N MET A 165 4.16 -4.28 4.77
CA MET A 165 3.71 -3.39 3.70
C MET A 165 4.78 -2.36 3.28
N SER A 166 5.78 -2.15 4.14
CA SER A 166 6.87 -1.19 3.97
C SER A 166 7.91 -1.46 5.06
N ASP A 167 9.19 -1.29 4.75
CA ASP A 167 10.30 -1.33 5.72
C ASP A 167 10.85 0.07 6.05
N HIS A 168 10.04 1.11 5.80
CA HIS A 168 10.31 2.51 6.09
C HIS A 168 9.65 2.97 7.40
N HIS A 169 8.60 2.26 7.86
CA HIS A 169 7.91 2.58 9.10
C HIS A 169 8.71 2.09 10.31
N PHE A 170 8.55 2.73 11.48
CA PHE A 170 9.46 2.56 12.62
C PHE A 170 9.64 1.10 13.06
N PHE A 171 8.56 0.38 13.37
CA PHE A 171 8.65 -1.00 13.83
C PHE A 171 9.00 -1.97 12.70
N SER A 172 8.44 -1.76 11.52
CA SER A 172 8.72 -2.56 10.32
C SER A 172 10.19 -2.45 9.88
N SER A 173 10.81 -1.28 10.05
CA SER A 173 12.24 -1.04 9.83
C SER A 173 13.09 -1.87 10.78
N ILE A 174 12.71 -1.98 12.06
CA ILE A 174 13.45 -2.77 13.05
C ILE A 174 13.34 -4.26 12.73
N VAL A 175 12.15 -4.75 12.35
CA VAL A 175 11.96 -6.14 11.88
C VAL A 175 12.88 -6.44 10.69
N ALA A 176 12.84 -5.61 9.65
CA ALA A 176 13.63 -5.82 8.45
C ALA A 176 15.14 -5.64 8.66
N LEU A 177 15.55 -4.83 9.63
CA LEU A 177 16.97 -4.66 9.99
C LEU A 177 17.51 -5.86 10.76
N GLN A 178 16.72 -6.39 11.69
CA GLN A 178 17.12 -7.48 12.57
C GLN A 178 17.06 -8.84 11.87
N TYR A 179 16.08 -9.03 10.98
CA TYR A 179 15.90 -10.26 10.20
C TYR A 179 15.73 -9.95 8.70
N PRO A 180 16.76 -9.40 8.02
CA PRO A 180 16.67 -9.05 6.61
C PRO A 180 16.32 -10.28 5.75
N GLU A 181 16.93 -11.42 6.02
CA GLU A 181 16.71 -12.70 5.33
C GLU A 181 15.41 -13.40 5.69
N LYS A 182 14.66 -12.91 6.69
CA LYS A 182 13.31 -13.37 7.00
C LYS A 182 12.27 -12.29 6.79
N SER A 183 12.57 -11.21 6.07
CA SER A 183 11.61 -10.12 5.85
C SER A 183 11.33 -9.90 4.37
N CYS A 184 10.05 -9.72 4.07
CA CYS A 184 9.54 -9.48 2.73
C CYS A 184 8.61 -8.27 2.72
N VAL A 185 8.84 -7.35 1.80
CA VAL A 185 7.94 -6.22 1.56
C VAL A 185 6.97 -6.57 0.43
N LEU A 186 5.67 -6.45 0.73
CA LEU A 186 4.58 -6.56 -0.23
C LEU A 186 4.39 -5.21 -0.94
N GLN A 187 4.45 -5.21 -2.28
CA GLN A 187 4.07 -4.04 -3.04
C GLN A 187 2.60 -3.66 -2.77
N HIS A 188 2.33 -2.37 -2.70
CA HIS A 188 1.06 -1.83 -2.21
C HIS A 188 0.46 -0.71 -3.06
N GLY A 189 1.16 -0.34 -4.13
CA GLY A 189 0.77 0.66 -5.13
C GLY A 189 1.60 0.45 -6.40
N LEU A 190 1.20 1.08 -7.51
CA LEU A 190 2.07 1.19 -8.68
C LEU A 190 3.28 2.04 -8.31
N ILE A 191 4.49 1.61 -8.71
CA ILE A 191 5.74 2.28 -8.35
C ILE A 191 5.94 3.49 -9.25
N GLN A 192 5.61 4.68 -8.72
CA GLN A 192 5.88 5.98 -9.36
C GLN A 192 7.30 6.45 -9.10
N ASP A 193 7.70 6.44 -7.83
CA ASP A 193 9.02 6.82 -7.35
C ASP A 193 9.55 5.66 -6.51
N LYS A 194 10.64 5.06 -7.00
CA LYS A 194 11.29 3.94 -6.32
C LYS A 194 11.65 4.27 -4.88
N ALA A 195 11.91 5.53 -4.51
CA ALA A 195 12.31 5.90 -3.16
C ALA A 195 11.29 5.49 -2.08
N PHE A 196 9.99 5.42 -2.42
CA PHE A 196 8.93 5.06 -1.48
C PHE A 196 8.60 3.56 -1.45
N PHE A 197 9.00 2.82 -2.49
CA PHE A 197 8.62 1.40 -2.67
C PHE A 197 9.81 0.46 -2.57
N GLU A 198 11.02 0.93 -2.88
CA GLU A 198 12.26 0.18 -2.79
C GLU A 198 12.50 -0.24 -1.33
N PRO A 199 12.63 -1.55 -1.06
CA PRO A 199 12.99 -2.01 0.26
C PRO A 199 14.41 -1.59 0.63
N ILE A 200 14.53 -0.83 1.71
CA ILE A 200 15.83 -0.35 2.20
C ILE A 200 16.56 -1.45 2.98
N ARG A 201 15.83 -2.34 3.64
CA ARG A 201 16.33 -3.25 4.68
C ARG A 201 15.96 -4.70 4.42
N ALA A 202 14.73 -4.97 4.02
CA ALA A 202 14.26 -6.34 3.75
C ALA A 202 15.02 -6.95 2.55
N ASP A 203 15.26 -8.28 2.57
CA ASP A 203 15.94 -8.95 1.47
C ASP A 203 15.00 -9.36 0.32
N TYR A 204 13.70 -9.51 0.63
CA TYR A 204 12.69 -9.92 -0.35
C TYR A 204 11.72 -8.79 -0.67
N PHE A 205 11.34 -8.73 -1.96
CA PHE A 205 10.29 -7.84 -2.45
C PHE A 205 9.33 -8.63 -3.33
N PHE A 206 8.03 -8.56 -3.02
CA PHE A 206 6.98 -9.14 -3.84
C PHE A 206 6.40 -8.05 -4.73
N ALA A 207 6.86 -8.06 -5.98
CA ALA A 207 6.45 -7.15 -7.02
C ALA A 207 5.16 -7.65 -7.70
N TRP A 208 4.29 -6.72 -8.06
CA TRP A 208 3.06 -7.05 -8.78
C TRP A 208 3.34 -7.57 -10.19
N GLY A 209 4.34 -7.01 -10.88
CA GLY A 209 4.66 -7.34 -12.26
C GLY A 209 6.10 -7.06 -12.65
N LYS A 210 6.44 -7.35 -13.92
CA LYS A 210 7.76 -7.12 -14.51
C LYS A 210 8.20 -5.67 -14.42
N ALA A 211 7.29 -4.71 -14.63
CA ALA A 211 7.60 -3.28 -14.55
C ALA A 211 8.17 -2.91 -13.18
N SER A 212 7.46 -3.31 -12.12
CA SER A 212 7.88 -3.06 -10.75
C SER A 212 9.17 -3.81 -10.40
N SER A 213 9.34 -5.04 -10.89
CA SER A 213 10.58 -5.81 -10.69
C SER A 213 11.79 -5.17 -11.36
N ASN A 214 11.64 -4.60 -12.55
CA ASN A 214 12.76 -3.96 -13.28
C ASN A 214 13.17 -2.62 -12.65
N LEU A 215 12.25 -1.93 -11.97
CA LEU A 215 12.51 -0.65 -11.30
C LEU A 215 13.26 -0.81 -9.97
N ILE A 216 13.01 -1.91 -9.25
CA ILE A 216 13.66 -2.21 -7.97
C ILE A 216 14.99 -2.94 -8.25
N GLY A 217 16.12 -2.28 -7.99
CA GLY A 217 17.44 -2.71 -8.47
C GLY A 217 18.03 -4.01 -7.87
N ASP A 218 19.11 -4.49 -8.48
CA ASP A 218 19.78 -5.82 -8.33
C ASP A 218 20.22 -6.27 -6.93
N LYS A 219 20.09 -5.44 -5.88
CA LYS A 219 20.61 -5.79 -4.54
C LYS A 219 19.64 -6.66 -3.73
N ARG A 220 18.40 -6.85 -4.19
CA ARG A 220 17.32 -7.56 -3.49
C ARG A 220 16.85 -8.75 -4.29
N LYS A 221 16.30 -9.75 -3.59
CA LYS A 221 15.61 -10.88 -4.21
C LYS A 221 14.18 -10.44 -4.50
N VAL A 222 14.00 -9.86 -5.68
CA VAL A 222 12.69 -9.44 -6.16
C VAL A 222 11.99 -10.61 -6.83
N PHE A 223 10.75 -10.87 -6.42
CA PHE A 223 9.90 -11.89 -7.01
C PHE A 223 8.66 -11.24 -7.61
N ILE A 224 8.36 -11.59 -8.85
CA ILE A 224 7.10 -11.22 -9.49
C ILE A 224 6.04 -12.19 -8.99
N THR A 225 5.06 -11.67 -8.24
CA THR A 225 4.04 -12.48 -7.56
C THR A 225 2.62 -12.06 -7.85
N GLY A 226 2.37 -10.89 -8.45
CA GLY A 226 1.01 -10.32 -8.46
C GLY A 226 0.58 -9.85 -7.07
N THR A 227 -0.74 -9.74 -6.85
CA THR A 227 -1.32 -9.31 -5.57
C THR A 227 -2.80 -9.69 -5.45
N ASN A 228 -3.27 -9.91 -4.20
CA ASN A 228 -4.69 -10.13 -3.90
C ASN A 228 -5.54 -8.85 -3.99
N LYS A 229 -4.92 -7.68 -4.19
CA LYS A 229 -5.63 -6.38 -4.22
C LYS A 229 -6.73 -6.35 -5.29
N PHE A 230 -6.55 -7.04 -6.41
CA PHE A 230 -7.44 -6.98 -7.58
C PHE A 230 -8.31 -8.22 -7.75
N ASP A 231 -8.32 -9.16 -6.80
CA ASP A 231 -9.07 -10.42 -6.89
C ASP A 231 -10.57 -10.20 -7.10
N GLU A 232 -11.13 -9.17 -6.46
CA GLU A 232 -12.54 -8.82 -6.62
C GLU A 232 -12.85 -8.37 -8.06
N CYS A 233 -12.00 -7.50 -8.61
CA CYS A 233 -12.08 -7.05 -9.99
C CYS A 233 -11.94 -8.22 -10.99
N LEU A 234 -11.04 -9.17 -10.71
CA LEU A 234 -10.85 -10.40 -11.50
C LEU A 234 -12.06 -11.35 -11.43
N ARG A 235 -12.86 -11.32 -10.36
CA ARG A 235 -14.10 -12.11 -10.24
C ARG A 235 -15.28 -11.47 -10.96
N VAL A 236 -15.35 -10.15 -11.02
CA VAL A 236 -16.46 -9.38 -11.62
C VAL A 236 -16.21 -9.10 -13.12
N GLN A 237 -15.48 -9.98 -13.80
CA GLN A 237 -15.20 -9.83 -15.23
C GLN A 237 -16.49 -9.61 -16.03
N ARG A 238 -16.53 -8.52 -16.79
CA ARG A 238 -17.69 -8.13 -17.57
C ARG A 238 -17.66 -8.80 -18.93
N SER A 239 -18.84 -9.27 -19.35
CA SER A 239 -19.09 -9.81 -20.68
C SER A 239 -18.96 -8.72 -21.76
N ALA A 240 -18.99 -9.16 -23.02
CA ALA A 240 -18.80 -8.39 -24.25
C ALA A 240 -18.98 -6.87 -24.15
N ILE A 241 -17.95 -6.18 -24.65
CA ILE A 241 -17.84 -4.73 -24.66
C ILE A 241 -18.95 -4.13 -25.54
N LYS A 242 -19.69 -3.17 -25.01
CA LYS A 242 -20.71 -2.44 -25.76
C LYS A 242 -20.07 -1.25 -26.47
N SER A 243 -20.22 -1.20 -27.79
CA SER A 243 -19.82 -0.04 -28.60
C SER A 243 -21.04 0.48 -29.39
N PRO A 244 -21.42 1.78 -29.26
CA PRO A 244 -20.87 2.76 -28.30
C PRO A 244 -21.29 2.43 -26.85
N PRO A 245 -20.54 2.89 -25.83
CA PRO A 245 -20.87 2.62 -24.44
C PRO A 245 -22.12 3.39 -23.99
N LYS A 246 -22.96 2.76 -23.16
CA LYS A 246 -24.16 3.39 -22.59
C LYS A 246 -23.88 4.05 -21.25
N LYS A 247 -22.94 3.49 -20.47
CA LYS A 247 -22.55 4.00 -19.15
C LYS A 247 -21.04 4.23 -19.12
N VAL A 248 -20.61 5.46 -18.85
CA VAL A 248 -19.20 5.85 -18.80
C VAL A 248 -18.86 6.26 -17.37
N LEU A 249 -17.83 5.61 -16.80
CA LEU A 249 -17.25 5.99 -15.51
C LEU A 249 -16.06 6.92 -15.73
N VAL A 250 -16.03 8.05 -15.03
CA VAL A 250 -14.87 8.94 -14.95
C VAL A 250 -14.25 8.84 -13.58
N CYS A 251 -12.97 8.47 -13.51
CA CYS A 251 -12.20 8.45 -12.27
C CYS A 251 -11.29 9.68 -12.17
N LEU A 252 -11.61 10.55 -11.21
CA LEU A 252 -10.84 11.73 -10.86
C LEU A 252 -9.86 11.38 -9.73
N ALA A 253 -8.59 11.22 -10.08
CA ALA A 253 -7.51 10.76 -9.21
C ALA A 253 -6.45 11.81 -8.88
N THR A 254 -6.10 12.66 -9.84
CA THR A 254 -5.06 13.68 -9.76
C THR A 254 -5.61 15.10 -9.67
N SER A 255 -6.85 15.33 -10.10
CA SER A 255 -7.53 16.61 -9.88
C SER A 255 -7.56 16.96 -8.39
N ARG A 256 -7.01 18.12 -8.01
CA ARG A 256 -6.87 18.59 -6.61
C ARG A 256 -7.47 19.98 -6.34
N SER A 257 -7.98 20.64 -7.37
CA SER A 257 -8.78 21.87 -7.23
C SER A 257 -10.08 21.76 -8.04
N LYS A 258 -11.04 22.66 -7.76
CA LYS A 258 -12.29 22.77 -8.50
C LYS A 258 -12.03 23.04 -9.99
N GLU A 259 -11.08 23.92 -10.29
CA GLU A 259 -10.69 24.27 -11.66
C GLU A 259 -10.13 23.05 -12.41
N ALA A 260 -9.32 22.22 -11.75
CA ALA A 260 -8.79 20.99 -12.36
C ALA A 260 -9.90 19.97 -12.66
N ILE A 261 -10.86 19.83 -11.75
CA ILE A 261 -12.05 18.99 -11.96
C ILE A 261 -12.87 19.52 -13.14
N GLU A 262 -13.19 20.82 -13.15
CA GLU A 262 -13.97 21.45 -14.21
C GLU A 262 -13.28 21.31 -15.57
N HIS A 263 -11.95 21.49 -15.59
CA HIS A 263 -11.14 21.32 -16.79
C HIS A 263 -11.25 19.89 -17.33
N THR A 264 -11.08 18.88 -16.47
CA THR A 264 -11.16 17.46 -16.84
C THR A 264 -12.56 17.05 -17.29
N LEU A 265 -13.60 17.53 -16.60
CA LEU A 265 -14.98 17.12 -16.86
C LEU A 265 -15.62 17.84 -18.04
N LYS A 266 -15.20 19.08 -18.35
CA LYS A 266 -15.75 19.87 -19.46
C LYS A 266 -15.79 19.12 -20.81
N PRO A 267 -14.68 18.55 -21.33
CA PRO A 267 -14.72 17.81 -22.59
C PRO A 267 -15.65 16.59 -22.51
N ILE A 268 -15.73 15.93 -21.36
CA ILE A 268 -16.58 14.74 -21.15
C ILE A 268 -18.06 15.12 -21.15
N PHE A 269 -18.42 16.25 -20.53
CA PHE A 269 -19.79 16.77 -20.55
C PHE A 269 -20.26 17.18 -21.95
N GLU A 270 -19.38 17.78 -22.75
CA GLU A 270 -19.67 18.10 -24.15
C GLU A 270 -19.98 16.83 -24.95
N LEU A 271 -19.25 15.75 -24.71
CA LEU A 271 -19.48 14.44 -25.33
C LEU A 271 -20.73 13.75 -24.80
N GLN A 272 -21.02 13.83 -23.51
CA GLN A 272 -22.24 13.25 -22.91
C GLN A 272 -23.49 13.77 -23.63
N ASN A 273 -23.53 15.08 -23.91
CA ASN A 273 -24.65 15.71 -24.60
C ASN A 273 -24.81 15.23 -26.05
N ARG A 274 -23.70 14.91 -26.73
CA ARG A 274 -23.67 14.47 -28.14
C ARG A 274 -23.91 12.97 -28.29
N LEU A 275 -23.30 12.16 -27.43
CA LEU A 275 -23.30 10.70 -27.51
C LEU A 275 -24.37 10.03 -26.62
N LYS A 276 -25.00 10.78 -25.71
CA LYS A 276 -26.14 10.35 -24.88
C LYS A 276 -25.86 9.12 -23.99
N PHE A 277 -24.71 9.10 -23.33
CA PHE A 277 -24.38 8.09 -22.31
C PHE A 277 -24.71 8.57 -20.88
N ASP A 278 -24.98 7.64 -19.98
CA ASP A 278 -25.06 7.89 -18.54
C ASP A 278 -23.66 8.08 -17.97
N LEU A 279 -23.45 9.16 -17.22
CA LEU A 279 -22.15 9.52 -16.68
C LEU A 279 -22.08 9.24 -15.18
N LEU A 280 -21.11 8.42 -14.79
CA LEU A 280 -20.72 8.15 -13.42
C LEU A 280 -19.40 8.88 -13.15
N ILE A 281 -19.28 9.58 -12.02
CA ILE A 281 -18.04 10.25 -11.62
C ILE A 281 -17.62 9.70 -10.28
N LYS A 282 -16.42 9.13 -10.22
CA LYS A 282 -15.82 8.64 -8.99
C LYS A 282 -14.58 9.46 -8.65
N THR A 283 -14.49 9.96 -7.42
CA THR A 283 -13.27 10.59 -6.91
C THR A 283 -12.37 9.61 -6.17
N HIS A 284 -11.07 9.93 -6.12
CA HIS A 284 -10.11 9.20 -5.30
C HIS A 284 -10.49 9.27 -3.82
N PRO A 285 -10.41 8.17 -3.03
CA PRO A 285 -10.80 8.18 -1.62
C PRO A 285 -10.02 9.17 -0.74
N GLY A 286 -8.78 9.50 -1.15
CA GLY A 286 -7.94 10.49 -0.49
C GLY A 286 -8.14 11.94 -0.99
N SER A 287 -9.12 12.18 -1.87
CA SER A 287 -9.42 13.52 -2.35
C SER A 287 -10.04 14.37 -1.24
N GLN A 288 -9.64 15.63 -1.16
CA GLN A 288 -10.11 16.56 -0.12
C GLN A 288 -11.46 17.19 -0.46
N PHE A 289 -12.00 16.94 -1.65
CA PHE A 289 -13.23 17.56 -2.10
C PHE A 289 -14.45 17.05 -1.34
N SER A 290 -15.39 17.95 -1.10
CA SER A 290 -16.73 17.60 -0.66
C SER A 290 -17.55 17.06 -1.85
N MET A 291 -18.63 16.35 -1.55
CA MET A 291 -19.60 15.96 -2.58
C MET A 291 -20.28 17.19 -3.19
N ASP A 292 -20.45 18.27 -2.40
CA ASP A 292 -21.06 19.51 -2.86
C ASP A 292 -20.22 20.18 -3.96
N GLU A 293 -18.89 20.19 -3.81
CA GLU A 293 -17.98 20.73 -4.84
C GLU A 293 -18.08 19.96 -6.18
N LEU A 294 -18.28 18.64 -6.12
CA LEU A 294 -18.51 17.82 -7.31
C LEU A 294 -19.88 18.08 -7.94
N ILE A 295 -20.92 18.27 -7.12
CA ILE A 295 -22.28 18.62 -7.58
C ILE A 295 -22.25 19.99 -8.28
N GLU A 296 -21.54 20.96 -7.71
CA GLU A 296 -21.33 22.26 -8.35
C GLU A 296 -20.59 22.14 -9.68
N ALA A 297 -19.50 21.38 -9.72
CA ALA A 297 -18.73 21.15 -10.95
C ALA A 297 -19.56 20.41 -12.02
N ALA A 298 -20.52 19.57 -11.62
CA ALA A 298 -21.45 18.92 -12.52
C ALA A 298 -22.49 19.89 -13.13
N GLN A 299 -22.63 21.11 -12.60
CA GLN A 299 -23.47 22.20 -13.13
C GLN A 299 -24.93 21.79 -13.39
N GLY A 300 -25.51 21.00 -12.48
CA GLY A 300 -26.92 20.55 -12.59
C GLY A 300 -27.17 19.46 -13.64
N ARG A 301 -26.12 18.84 -14.19
CA ARG A 301 -26.24 17.67 -15.08
C ARG A 301 -26.65 16.42 -14.30
N ILE A 302 -27.36 15.51 -14.96
CA ILE A 302 -27.72 14.20 -14.40
C ILE A 302 -26.46 13.32 -14.44
N VAL A 303 -25.81 13.18 -13.28
CA VAL A 303 -24.63 12.35 -13.07
C VAL A 303 -24.77 11.56 -11.76
N ASN A 304 -24.18 10.37 -11.71
CA ASN A 304 -24.07 9.61 -10.47
C ASN A 304 -22.68 9.83 -9.86
N LEU A 305 -22.64 10.31 -8.62
CA LEU A 305 -21.39 10.69 -7.94
C LEU A 305 -21.02 9.65 -6.88
N TYR A 306 -19.73 9.27 -6.87
CA TYR A 306 -19.19 8.24 -5.98
C TYR A 306 -17.88 8.71 -5.34
N LYS A 307 -17.63 8.32 -4.09
CA LYS A 307 -16.38 8.65 -3.38
C LYS A 307 -15.77 7.40 -2.76
N ASP A 308 -16.54 6.69 -1.94
CA ASP A 308 -16.02 5.59 -1.12
C ASP A 308 -16.33 4.20 -1.70
N GLU A 309 -17.22 4.11 -2.69
CA GLU A 309 -17.65 2.87 -3.33
C GLU A 309 -16.51 2.17 -4.07
N ALA A 310 -16.43 0.84 -4.02
CA ALA A 310 -15.44 0.11 -4.81
C ALA A 310 -15.80 0.18 -6.31
N ILE A 311 -14.79 0.27 -7.18
CA ILE A 311 -15.01 0.31 -8.64
C ILE A 311 -15.74 -0.96 -9.12
N ALA A 312 -15.43 -2.12 -8.50
CA ALA A 312 -16.06 -3.39 -8.81
C ALA A 312 -17.60 -3.38 -8.64
N ASP A 313 -18.12 -2.54 -7.73
CA ASP A 313 -19.55 -2.44 -7.41
C ASP A 313 -20.33 -1.51 -8.36
N LEU A 314 -19.64 -0.68 -9.15
CA LEU A 314 -20.27 0.33 -10.01
C LEU A 314 -20.63 -0.26 -11.38
N ASP A 315 -21.85 -0.11 -11.86
CA ASP A 315 -22.25 -0.61 -13.18
C ASP A 315 -21.91 0.39 -14.32
N PHE A 316 -20.93 0.04 -15.17
CA PHE A 316 -20.46 0.85 -16.30
C PHE A 316 -19.92 -0.01 -17.46
N ASP A 317 -19.92 0.53 -18.68
CA ASP A 317 -19.48 -0.17 -19.89
C ASP A 317 -18.09 0.29 -20.38
N PHE A 318 -17.65 1.48 -19.95
CA PHE A 318 -16.39 2.10 -20.36
C PHE A 318 -15.87 3.01 -19.25
N ALA A 319 -14.55 3.15 -19.12
CA ALA A 319 -13.93 4.03 -18.14
C ALA A 319 -12.99 5.07 -18.76
N ILE A 320 -13.01 6.27 -18.20
CA ILE A 320 -12.03 7.34 -18.44
C ILE A 320 -11.39 7.57 -17.09
N SER A 321 -10.07 7.57 -17.01
CA SER A 321 -9.38 7.80 -15.75
C SER A 321 -8.22 8.75 -15.94
N GLU A 322 -8.05 9.65 -14.99
CA GLU A 322 -6.77 10.30 -14.78
C GLU A 322 -5.73 9.25 -14.33
N GLN A 323 -4.46 9.66 -14.27
CA GLN A 323 -3.36 8.77 -13.89
C GLN A 323 -3.55 8.14 -12.51
N SER A 324 -3.82 6.82 -12.50
CA SER A 324 -4.25 6.13 -11.29
C SER A 324 -4.07 4.62 -11.41
N THR A 325 -3.98 3.96 -10.24
CA THR A 325 -4.03 2.48 -10.18
C THR A 325 -5.37 1.91 -10.63
N SER A 326 -6.42 2.73 -10.80
CA SER A 326 -7.74 2.32 -11.30
C SER A 326 -7.72 1.70 -12.69
N LEU A 327 -6.71 2.02 -13.50
CA LEU A 327 -6.52 1.36 -14.81
C LEU A 327 -6.36 -0.16 -14.68
N LEU A 328 -5.72 -0.63 -13.60
CA LEU A 328 -5.61 -2.06 -13.30
C LEU A 328 -6.94 -2.67 -12.88
N ASP A 329 -7.78 -1.92 -12.14
CA ASP A 329 -9.14 -2.37 -11.81
C ASP A 329 -9.95 -2.63 -13.08
N PHE A 330 -9.95 -1.68 -14.03
CA PHE A 330 -10.68 -1.84 -15.31
C PHE A 330 -10.13 -2.98 -16.16
N ALA A 331 -8.80 -3.09 -16.25
CA ALA A 331 -8.14 -4.19 -16.97
C ALA A 331 -8.53 -5.56 -16.38
N CYS A 332 -8.54 -5.69 -15.05
CA CYS A 332 -8.97 -6.92 -14.36
C CYS A 332 -10.44 -7.24 -14.60
N MET A 333 -11.31 -6.22 -14.62
CA MET A 333 -12.75 -6.36 -14.86
C MET A 333 -13.11 -6.58 -16.34
N ASN A 334 -12.13 -6.57 -17.25
CA ASN A 334 -12.34 -6.63 -18.69
C ASN A 334 -13.21 -5.45 -19.22
N VAL A 335 -13.04 -4.25 -18.65
CA VAL A 335 -13.75 -3.04 -19.08
C VAL A 335 -12.82 -2.18 -19.94
N PRO A 336 -13.25 -1.72 -21.13
CA PRO A 336 -12.53 -0.73 -21.91
C PRO A 336 -12.21 0.51 -21.13
N PHE A 337 -11.02 1.05 -21.32
CA PHE A 337 -10.65 2.30 -20.69
C PHE A 337 -9.70 3.12 -21.53
N ILE A 338 -9.68 4.42 -21.25
CA ILE A 338 -8.65 5.35 -21.70
C ILE A 338 -8.06 6.07 -20.49
N LEU A 339 -6.78 6.37 -20.62
CA LEU A 339 -6.14 7.38 -19.79
C LEU A 339 -6.47 8.75 -20.37
N PHE A 340 -6.97 9.66 -19.53
CA PHE A 340 -7.08 11.07 -19.87
C PHE A 340 -5.95 11.81 -19.18
N ASP A 341 -5.01 12.31 -19.97
CA ASP A 341 -3.81 12.97 -19.48
C ASP A 341 -3.50 14.17 -20.37
N GLU A 342 -3.71 15.38 -19.88
CA GLU A 342 -3.43 16.61 -20.61
C GLU A 342 -1.96 17.07 -20.48
N VAL A 343 -1.16 16.38 -19.65
CA VAL A 343 0.21 16.80 -19.33
C VAL A 343 1.20 15.70 -19.68
N ASP A 344 2.02 15.92 -20.71
CA ASP A 344 3.11 15.00 -21.13
C ASP A 344 4.16 14.75 -20.03
N ASP A 345 4.23 15.62 -19.03
CA ASP A 345 5.24 15.63 -17.96
C ASP A 345 4.72 14.96 -16.67
N SER A 346 4.10 13.80 -16.86
CA SER A 346 3.38 13.10 -15.80
C SER A 346 4.27 12.11 -15.03
N TYR A 347 3.94 11.94 -13.74
CA TYR A 347 4.67 11.08 -12.80
C TYR A 347 4.57 9.57 -13.15
N PHE A 348 3.62 9.18 -14.00
CA PHE A 348 3.49 7.83 -14.54
C PHE A 348 3.63 7.84 -16.06
N ARG A 349 4.64 7.17 -16.60
CA ARG A 349 4.69 6.90 -18.05
C ARG A 349 3.89 5.64 -18.39
N LEU A 350 2.56 5.73 -18.25
CA LEU A 350 1.63 4.71 -18.76
C LEU A 350 1.13 5.03 -20.17
N ASN A 351 1.44 6.23 -20.69
CA ASN A 351 0.90 6.74 -21.96
C ASN A 351 1.28 5.84 -23.16
N ASP A 352 2.43 5.15 -23.08
CA ASP A 352 2.87 4.17 -24.10
C ASP A 352 2.27 2.77 -23.90
N ALA A 353 1.71 2.48 -22.71
CA ALA A 353 1.22 1.16 -22.32
C ALA A 353 -0.30 1.01 -22.53
N VAL A 354 -1.05 2.12 -22.52
CA VAL A 354 -2.52 2.14 -22.61
C VAL A 354 -3.03 3.24 -23.55
N PRO A 355 -4.25 3.12 -24.10
CA PRO A 355 -4.84 4.18 -24.91
C PRO A 355 -4.95 5.49 -24.13
N THR A 356 -4.42 6.57 -24.69
CA THR A 356 -4.38 7.90 -24.06
C THR A 356 -5.13 8.91 -24.91
N ALA A 357 -5.86 9.81 -24.26
CA ALA A 357 -6.59 10.91 -24.89
C ALA A 357 -6.20 12.23 -24.23
N HIS A 358 -6.04 13.28 -25.04
CA HIS A 358 -5.64 14.61 -24.56
C HIS A 358 -6.78 15.63 -24.66
N ASP A 359 -7.81 15.36 -25.46
CA ASP A 359 -8.96 16.24 -25.63
C ASP A 359 -10.27 15.50 -25.92
N ALA A 360 -11.36 16.25 -26.08
CA ALA A 360 -12.68 15.70 -26.40
C ALA A 360 -12.73 14.92 -27.73
N LYS A 361 -11.91 15.30 -28.73
CA LYS A 361 -11.90 14.62 -30.03
C LYS A 361 -11.22 13.26 -29.92
N ASP A 362 -10.15 13.17 -29.15
CA ASP A 362 -9.47 11.90 -28.87
C ASP A 362 -10.40 10.94 -28.12
N ILE A 363 -11.07 11.44 -27.07
CA ILE A 363 -12.06 10.65 -26.33
C ILE A 363 -13.16 10.17 -27.28
N GLU A 364 -13.74 11.07 -28.10
CA GLU A 364 -14.80 10.71 -29.04
C GLU A 364 -14.35 9.64 -30.04
N LYS A 365 -13.13 9.76 -30.56
CA LYS A 365 -12.54 8.80 -31.49
C LYS A 365 -12.46 7.41 -30.84
N VAL A 366 -11.95 7.31 -29.61
CA VAL A 366 -11.84 6.01 -28.93
C VAL A 366 -13.22 5.44 -28.60
N LEU A 367 -14.20 6.27 -28.22
CA LEU A 367 -15.56 5.81 -27.92
C LEU A 367 -16.32 5.30 -29.16
N ARG A 368 -16.05 5.87 -30.34
CA ARG A 368 -16.72 5.50 -31.61
C ARG A 368 -16.02 4.34 -32.32
N ASP A 369 -14.69 4.42 -32.42
CA ASP A 369 -13.87 3.50 -33.22
C ASP A 369 -13.18 2.46 -32.32
N PHE A 370 -13.87 2.02 -31.26
CA PHE A 370 -13.32 1.08 -30.31
C PHE A 370 -13.00 -0.28 -30.97
N ASP A 371 -11.72 -0.63 -30.96
CA ASP A 371 -11.23 -1.93 -31.46
C ASP A 371 -11.08 -2.92 -30.29
N GLN A 372 -11.98 -3.90 -30.27
CA GLN A 372 -12.02 -4.99 -29.30
C GLN A 372 -10.74 -5.83 -29.31
N GLU A 373 -10.21 -6.18 -30.47
CA GLU A 373 -9.05 -7.06 -30.59
C GLU A 373 -7.79 -6.34 -30.11
N ALA A 374 -7.64 -5.08 -30.53
CA ALA A 374 -6.54 -4.22 -30.06
C ALA A 374 -6.60 -4.01 -28.54
N PHE A 375 -7.80 -3.79 -27.98
CA PHE A 375 -7.96 -3.66 -26.53
C PHE A 375 -7.60 -4.94 -25.79
N VAL A 376 -8.06 -6.12 -26.24
CA VAL A 376 -7.74 -7.40 -25.60
C VAL A 376 -6.22 -7.66 -25.63
N ALA A 377 -5.56 -7.36 -26.75
CA ALA A 377 -4.11 -7.49 -26.88
C ALA A 377 -3.35 -6.52 -25.96
N MET A 378 -3.77 -5.25 -25.91
CA MET A 378 -3.22 -4.24 -25.01
C MET A 378 -3.39 -4.64 -23.55
N LYS A 379 -4.61 -5.01 -23.14
CA LYS A 379 -4.94 -5.45 -21.78
C LYS A 379 -4.06 -6.60 -21.33
N LYS A 380 -3.87 -7.61 -22.19
CA LYS A 380 -3.01 -8.75 -21.90
C LYS A 380 -1.57 -8.30 -21.60
N ARG A 381 -0.98 -7.48 -22.48
CA ARG A 381 0.37 -6.94 -22.27
C ARG A 381 0.46 -6.10 -21.00
N PHE A 382 -0.54 -5.26 -20.76
CA PHE A 382 -0.60 -4.40 -19.59
C PHE A 382 -0.65 -5.21 -18.28
N LEU A 383 -1.52 -6.22 -18.19
CA LEU A 383 -1.59 -7.11 -17.02
C LEU A 383 -0.33 -7.96 -16.85
N GLU A 384 0.27 -8.46 -17.93
CA GLU A 384 1.54 -9.20 -17.87
C GLU A 384 2.69 -8.34 -17.33
N ASN A 385 2.72 -7.05 -17.70
CA ASN A 385 3.76 -6.12 -17.30
C ASN A 385 3.58 -5.62 -15.86
N GLU A 386 2.35 -5.25 -15.49
CA GLU A 386 2.06 -4.57 -14.23
C GLU A 386 1.56 -5.50 -13.11
N LEU A 387 0.95 -6.65 -13.45
CA LEU A 387 0.20 -7.47 -12.50
C LEU A 387 0.39 -8.99 -12.71
N ASN A 388 1.53 -9.44 -13.22
CA ASN A 388 1.84 -10.87 -13.39
C ASN A 388 0.73 -11.62 -14.17
N GLY A 389 0.14 -10.97 -15.16
CA GLY A 389 -0.97 -11.54 -15.95
C GLY A 389 -2.29 -11.69 -15.19
N GLY A 390 -2.42 -11.07 -14.01
CA GLY A 390 -3.56 -11.24 -13.11
C GLY A 390 -3.44 -12.47 -12.19
N VAL A 391 -2.28 -13.12 -12.14
CA VAL A 391 -2.05 -14.30 -11.30
C VAL A 391 -1.35 -13.90 -10.00
N ASN A 392 -1.86 -14.40 -8.87
CA ASN A 392 -1.15 -14.31 -7.59
C ASN A 392 -0.39 -15.61 -7.29
N THR A 393 0.92 -15.49 -7.03
CA THR A 393 1.80 -16.61 -6.65
C THR A 393 2.61 -16.33 -5.37
N ILE A 394 2.07 -15.52 -4.45
CA ILE A 394 2.75 -15.15 -3.19
C ILE A 394 3.07 -16.39 -2.36
N TYR A 395 2.14 -17.35 -2.26
CA TYR A 395 2.34 -18.55 -1.44
C TYR A 395 3.49 -19.41 -1.95
N GLU A 396 3.52 -19.68 -3.25
CA GLU A 396 4.54 -20.49 -3.91
C GLU A 396 5.93 -19.89 -3.70
N LYS A 397 6.05 -18.56 -3.77
CA LYS A 397 7.32 -17.87 -3.51
C LYS A 397 7.73 -17.90 -2.05
N ILE A 398 6.78 -17.88 -1.12
CA ILE A 398 7.10 -18.10 0.30
C ILE A 398 7.62 -19.52 0.50
N GLU A 399 7.00 -20.54 -0.09
CA GLU A 399 7.50 -21.92 0.00
C GLU A 399 8.92 -22.06 -0.56
N GLU A 400 9.21 -21.46 -1.71
CA GLU A 400 10.56 -21.42 -2.29
C GLU A 400 11.59 -20.83 -1.32
N ILE A 401 11.26 -19.70 -0.66
CA ILE A 401 12.12 -19.05 0.33
C ILE A 401 12.36 -19.96 1.54
N LEU A 402 11.30 -20.59 2.06
CA LEU A 402 11.39 -21.44 3.25
C LEU A 402 12.21 -22.71 2.98
N ARG A 403 12.03 -23.36 1.83
CA ARG A 403 12.81 -24.55 1.43
C ARG A 403 14.29 -24.22 1.22
N ALA A 404 14.59 -23.09 0.58
CA ALA A 404 15.98 -22.65 0.42
C ALA A 404 16.68 -22.43 1.77
N SER A 405 15.95 -21.88 2.75
CA SER A 405 16.48 -21.62 4.10
C SER A 405 16.79 -22.91 4.89
N GLN A 406 15.98 -23.96 4.71
CA GLN A 406 16.21 -25.26 5.34
C GLN A 406 17.44 -25.97 4.79
N ASN A 407 17.57 -26.03 3.45
CA ASN A 407 18.72 -26.66 2.79
C ASN A 407 20.07 -25.99 3.10
N THR A 408 20.05 -24.71 3.51
CA THR A 408 21.27 -24.01 3.90
C THR A 408 21.72 -24.37 5.32
N ASN A 409 20.78 -24.74 6.20
CA ASN A 409 21.07 -25.16 7.58
C ASN A 409 21.49 -26.63 7.69
N ASP A 410 21.05 -27.49 6.76
CA ASP A 410 21.43 -28.91 6.76
C ASP A 410 22.83 -29.18 6.16
N ASN A 411 23.46 -28.16 5.56
CA ASN A 411 24.78 -28.24 4.93
C ASN A 411 25.89 -27.51 5.72
N ILE A 412 25.60 -27.12 6.98
CA ILE A 412 26.54 -26.55 7.96
C ILE A 412 26.62 -27.54 9.12
#